data_AF-A0AAE3JA75-F1
#
_entry.id   AF-A0AAE3JA75-F1
#
_cell.length_a   1.000
_cell.length_b   1.000
_cell.length_c   1.000
_cell.angle_alpha   90.00
_cell.angle_beta   90.00
_cell.angle_gamma   90.00
#
_symmetry.space_group_name_H-M   'P 1'
#
loop_
_entity.id
_entity.type
_entity.pdbx_description
1 polymer ?
#
loop_
_entity_poly.entity_id
_entity_poly.type
_entity_poly.pdbx_seq_one_letter_code
_entity_poly.pdbx_strand_id
1 'polypeptide(L)' 'MKIINIKWDTDGDKELLKILPTEIDITEEFDFEEYEIDGEFEKEQLLDDISDWLSDTYGYCHFGFEIER' A
#
# COMPACT_ATOMS: atom_id res chain seq x y z
N MET A 1 -9.31 -7.18 1.58
CA MET A 1 -7.90 -7.16 1.20
C MET A 1 -7.22 -6.07 2.00
N LYS A 2 -6.02 -6.33 2.48
CA LYS A 2 -5.29 -5.43 3.35
C LYS A 2 -3.85 -5.29 2.91
N ILE A 3 -3.31 -4.11 3.13
CA ILE A 3 -1.88 -3.89 3.12
C ILE A 3 -1.35 -4.19 4.51
N ILE A 4 -0.29 -4.98 4.63
CA ILE A 4 0.37 -5.32 5.89
C ILE A 4 1.88 -5.10 5.77
N ASN A 5 2.55 -5.09 6.92
CA ASN A 5 4.01 -4.99 7.00
C ASN A 5 4.60 -3.78 6.24
N ILE A 6 3.90 -2.65 6.25
CA ILE A 6 4.36 -1.41 5.58
C ILE A 6 5.68 -0.95 6.22
N LYS A 7 6.69 -0.71 5.39
CA LYS A 7 8.02 -0.24 5.82
C LYS A 7 8.19 1.22 5.42
N TRP A 8 7.71 2.13 6.25
CA TRP A 8 7.81 3.57 6.00
C TRP A 8 9.26 4.07 5.94
N ASP A 9 9.52 4.99 5.03
CA ASP A 9 10.75 5.77 4.98
C ASP A 9 10.51 7.13 5.64
N THR A 10 10.87 7.22 6.92
CA THR A 10 10.71 8.43 7.74
C THR A 10 12.01 9.20 7.93
N ASP A 11 13.03 8.97 7.08
CA ASP A 11 14.38 9.56 7.20
C ASP A 11 15.03 9.36 8.59
N GLY A 12 14.65 8.27 9.27
CA GLY A 12 15.13 7.93 10.61
C GLY A 12 14.34 8.55 11.77
N ASP A 13 13.21 9.22 11.52
CA ASP A 13 12.29 9.65 12.58
C ASP A 13 11.55 8.45 13.18
N LYS A 14 11.99 8.06 14.39
CA LYS A 14 11.48 6.92 15.14
C LYS A 14 10.16 7.20 15.85
N GLU A 15 9.84 8.46 16.13
CA GLU A 15 8.57 8.80 16.77
C GLU A 15 7.46 8.81 15.72
N LEU A 16 7.74 9.34 14.52
CA LEU A 16 6.86 9.24 13.37
C LEU A 16 6.60 7.78 12.96
N LEU A 17 7.64 6.93 12.93
CA LEU A 17 7.48 5.53 12.57
C LEU A 17 6.52 4.76 13.51
N LYS A 18 6.41 5.17 14.78
CA LYS A 18 5.50 4.54 15.76
C LYS A 18 4.04 4.94 15.56
N ILE A 19 3.78 6.07 14.90
CA ILE A 19 2.41 6.58 14.70
C ILE A 19 1.85 6.20 13.32
N LEU A 20 2.72 5.91 12.35
CA LEU A 20 2.29 5.48 11.03
C LEU A 20 1.70 4.06 11.07
N PRO A 21 0.65 3.78 10.29
CA PRO A 21 0.01 2.47 10.29
C PRO A 21 0.91 1.42 9.66
N THR A 22 0.93 0.22 10.22
CA THR A 22 1.62 -0.94 9.62
C THR A 22 0.67 -1.87 8.86
N GLU A 23 -0.64 -1.66 9.02
CA GLU A 23 -1.72 -2.39 8.37
C GLU A 23 -2.83 -1.40 7.99
N ILE A 24 -3.39 -1.56 6.80
CA ILE A 24 -4.47 -0.71 6.26
C ILE A 24 -5.44 -1.60 5.49
N ASP A 25 -6.74 -1.45 5.76
CA ASP A 25 -7.77 -2.03 4.91
C ASP A 25 -8.01 -1.13 3.71
N ILE A 26 -7.96 -1.70 2.51
CA ILE A 26 -8.01 -0.96 1.25
C ILE A 26 -9.18 -1.40 0.35
N THR A 27 -10.15 -2.15 0.89
CA THR A 27 -11.29 -2.63 0.08
C THR A 27 -12.21 -1.52 -0.41
N GLU A 28 -12.26 -0.40 0.29
CA GLU A 28 -13.06 0.76 -0.13
C GLU A 28 -12.30 1.64 -1.14
N GLU A 29 -10.97 1.52 -1.17
CA GLU A 29 -10.08 2.42 -1.90
C GLU A 29 -9.69 1.86 -3.27
N PHE A 30 -9.67 0.54 -3.39
CA PHE A 30 -9.30 -0.17 -4.60
C PHE A 30 -10.36 -1.20 -4.96
N ASP A 31 -10.89 -1.11 -6.17
CA ASP A 31 -11.67 -2.17 -6.77
C ASP A 31 -10.74 -3.16 -7.47
N PHE A 32 -10.55 -4.33 -6.85
CA PHE A 32 -9.65 -5.36 -7.35
C PHE A 32 -10.11 -5.98 -8.67
N GLU A 33 -11.39 -5.83 -9.04
CA GLU A 33 -11.90 -6.28 -10.34
C GLU A 33 -11.35 -5.43 -11.48
N GLU A 34 -10.98 -4.16 -11.25
CA GLU A 34 -10.36 -3.29 -12.26
C GLU A 34 -8.96 -3.76 -12.67
N TYR A 35 -8.32 -4.58 -11.83
CA TYR A 35 -7.00 -5.16 -12.06
C TYR A 35 -7.07 -6.57 -12.64
N GLU A 36 -8.25 -7.10 -12.95
CA GLU A 36 -8.42 -8.34 -13.71
C GLU A 36 -8.61 -8.00 -15.20
N ILE A 37 -7.53 -8.07 -15.98
CA ILE A 37 -7.52 -7.75 -17.40
C ILE A 37 -7.47 -9.05 -18.21
N ASP A 38 -8.47 -9.28 -19.05
CA ASP A 38 -8.60 -10.48 -19.87
C ASP A 38 -8.51 -11.81 -19.09
N GLY A 39 -8.92 -11.79 -17.81
CA GLY A 39 -8.89 -12.95 -16.91
C GLY A 39 -7.53 -13.22 -16.24
N GLU A 40 -6.56 -12.32 -16.41
CA GLU A 40 -5.31 -12.31 -15.68
C GLU A 40 -5.30 -11.14 -14.67
N PHE A 41 -4.79 -11.40 -13.47
CA PHE A 41 -4.73 -10.38 -12.42
C PHE A 41 -3.41 -9.62 -12.51
N GLU A 42 -3.48 -8.36 -12.90
CA GLU A 42 -2.36 -7.42 -13.06
C GLU A 42 -1.88 -6.93 -11.69
N LYS A 43 -1.24 -7.84 -10.95
CA LYS A 43 -0.78 -7.59 -9.59
C LYS A 43 0.24 -6.46 -9.53
N GLU A 44 1.13 -6.38 -10.50
CA GLU A 44 2.17 -5.35 -10.58
C GLU A 44 1.55 -3.95 -10.68
N GLN A 45 0.51 -3.79 -11.50
CA GLN A 45 -0.19 -2.51 -11.63
C GLN A 45 -0.89 -2.12 -10.32
N LEU A 46 -1.57 -3.06 -9.66
CA LEU A 46 -2.17 -2.82 -8.35
C LEU A 46 -1.12 -2.40 -7.30
N LEU A 47 0.04 -3.05 -7.29
CA LEU A 47 1.11 -2.72 -6.35
C LEU A 47 1.67 -1.31 -6.58
N ASP A 48 1.83 -0.91 -7.85
CA ASP A 48 2.27 0.44 -8.21
C ASP A 48 1.23 1.49 -7.77
N ASP A 49 -0.06 1.28 -8.06
CA ASP A 49 -1.12 2.20 -7.68
C ASP A 49 -1.28 2.32 -6.15
N ILE A 50 -1.16 1.20 -5.42
CA ILE A 50 -1.13 1.21 -3.95
C ILE A 50 0.09 1.97 -3.43
N SER A 51 1.25 1.78 -4.05
CA SER A 51 2.49 2.45 -3.66
C SER A 51 2.37 3.97 -3.75
N ASP A 52 1.79 4.45 -4.86
CA ASP A 52 1.54 5.87 -5.09
C ASP A 52 0.49 6.39 -4.11
N TRP A 53 -0.62 5.67 -3.93
CA TRP A 53 -1.68 6.04 -2.97
C TRP A 53 -1.18 6.16 -1.53
N LEU A 54 -0.33 5.23 -1.07
CA LEU A 54 0.28 5.30 0.27
C LEU A 54 1.09 6.59 0.44
N SER A 55 1.88 6.93 -0.58
CA SER A 55 2.74 8.11 -0.56
C SER A 55 1.93 9.39 -0.57
N ASP A 56 0.89 9.46 -1.39
CA ASP A 56 -0.03 10.61 -1.48
C ASP A 56 -0.88 10.79 -0.22
N THR A 57 -1.34 9.69 0.38
CA THR A 57 -2.24 9.72 1.54
C THR A 57 -1.51 10.09 2.83
N TYR A 58 -0.32 9.52 3.04
CA TYR A 58 0.43 9.70 4.29
C TYR A 58 1.53 10.76 4.17
N GLY A 59 1.92 11.14 2.96
CA GLY A 59 2.97 12.13 2.72
C GLY A 59 4.39 11.60 2.91
N TYR A 60 4.57 10.27 2.92
CA TYR A 60 5.85 9.61 3.15
C TYR A 60 6.06 8.49 2.15
N CYS A 61 7.30 8.33 1.70
CA CYS A 61 7.71 7.17 0.92
C CYS A 61 7.74 5.91 1.79
N HIS A 62 7.85 4.76 1.15
CA HIS A 62 8.00 3.47 1.81
C HIS A 62 9.00 2.59 1.05
N PHE A 63 9.61 1.65 1.77
CA PHE A 63 10.50 0.62 1.23
C PHE A 63 9.73 -0.61 0.75
N GLY A 64 8.40 -0.58 0.81
CA GLY A 64 7.52 -1.66 0.41
C GLY A 64 6.57 -2.11 1.51
N PHE A 65 5.69 -3.02 1.09
CA PHE A 65 4.58 -3.56 1.88
C PHE A 65 4.20 -4.94 1.32
N GLU A 66 3.29 -5.62 2.00
CA GLU A 66 2.72 -6.91 1.57
C GLU A 66 1.20 -6.76 1.46
N ILE A 67 0.56 -7.59 0.62
CA ILE A 67 -0.89 -7.65 0.48
C ILE A 67 -1.40 -8.98 1.02
N GLU A 68 -2.40 -8.92 1.90
CA GLU A 68 -3.16 -10.05 2.39
C GLU A 68 -4.59 -10.02 1.83
N ARG A 69 -5.04 -11.16 1.30
CA ARG A 69 -6.39 -11.33 0.74
C ARG A 69 -7.34 -11.94 1.74
#